data_AF-A0A967DC73-F1
#
_entry.id   AF-A0A967DC73-F1
#
_cell.length_a   1.000
_cell.length_b   1.000
_cell.length_c   1.000
_cell.angle_alpha   90.00
_cell.angle_beta   90.00
_cell.angle_gamma   90.00
#
_symmetry.space_group_name_H-M   'P 1'
#
loop_
_entity.id
_entity.type
_entity.pdbx_description
1 polymer ?
#
loop_
_entity_poly.entity_id
_entity_poly.type
_entity_poly.pdbx_seq_one_letter_code
_entity_poly.pdbx_strand_id
1 'polypeptide(L)'
;MSSSPIPSLSSSIAGSFAGVSKYATSLQSVLNRAVGIAALPLQSLNAGLTTLSERQSALQTLDASFLVLQQSVTSLQSILKSNTLSSSVSDGSIVSATVSSGALAGTYNIEVENLGSFSSAVSLAGPITVTDPSATGITSATSLTLHTGTTTTTITPTSTSLASLVDAINSQASDQVQATLVNVGSTASPDYRLSLRAIKLGSDALDLTDSSVSLIGTSTAGTLASYKVEGLATSITSDSRTVTLAPGLTVNLLSKSSTGVATTITVANNATGIAAGLSSFARAYNNSVDAIARHRGENSGALRGSSLLLSLAGALGQLSSYSGGGPEASLAAFGVSLDKEGHLSVDSAALSAAASTRFPQLLTTLGSSSTGGFLKLATDLLGALEDPVTGLFKGEETTVAEAITTQKKKMVEQQTSVTNLQTNLTAQLAKADAAIARLESQVSYVTGLFAAYNGTKSSNV
;
A
#
# COMPACT_ATOMS: atom_id res chain seq x y z
N MET A 1 -0.52 14.43 12.25
CA MET A 1 -0.79 15.33 13.38
C MET A 1 0.00 16.61 13.18
N SER A 2 -0.68 17.77 13.26
CA SER A 2 -0.12 19.09 12.98
C SER A 2 1.10 19.37 13.87
N SER A 3 2.27 19.50 13.24
CA SER A 3 3.52 19.90 13.87
C SER A 3 3.50 21.41 14.12
N SER A 4 3.07 21.83 15.30
CA SER A 4 3.38 23.18 15.76
C SER A 4 4.90 23.35 15.83
N PRO A 5 5.49 24.43 15.29
CA PRO A 5 6.92 24.66 15.39
C PRO A 5 7.31 24.82 16.86
N ILE A 6 8.31 24.06 17.29
CA ILE A 6 8.96 24.27 18.59
C ILE A 6 9.76 25.57 18.47
N PRO A 7 9.64 26.52 19.42
CA PRO A 7 10.48 27.71 19.41
C PRO A 7 11.95 27.28 19.55
N SER A 8 12.80 27.71 18.64
CA SER A 8 14.25 27.52 18.70
C SER A 8 14.80 28.08 20.02
N LEU A 9 15.35 27.20 20.86
CA LEU A 9 15.95 27.52 22.17
C LEU A 9 17.28 28.29 22.11
N SER A 10 17.66 28.82 20.94
CA SER A 10 18.94 29.51 20.73
C SER A 10 18.87 31.04 20.64
N SER A 11 17.68 31.65 20.65
CA SER A 11 17.57 33.11 20.63
C SER A 11 17.41 33.68 22.04
N SER A 12 18.55 34.00 22.63
CA SER A 12 18.76 35.10 23.58
C SER A 12 17.66 35.33 24.64
N ILE A 13 17.69 34.53 25.71
CA ILE A 13 17.13 34.97 27.00
C ILE A 13 18.15 35.93 27.67
N ALA A 14 18.58 36.96 26.93
CA ALA A 14 19.40 38.02 27.47
C ALA A 14 18.44 39.10 27.96
N GLY A 15 18.04 39.03 29.24
CA GLY A 15 17.32 40.14 29.86
C GLY A 15 18.27 41.33 29.92
N SER A 16 18.06 42.36 29.11
CA SER A 16 18.91 43.56 29.15
C SER A 16 18.53 44.40 30.36
N PHE A 17 19.47 44.56 31.27
CA PHE A 17 19.40 45.40 32.45
C PHE A 17 20.02 46.77 32.12
N ALA A 18 19.20 47.80 32.00
CA ALA A 18 19.66 49.18 31.84
C ALA A 18 19.90 49.82 33.21
N GLY A 19 21.01 49.44 33.87
CA GLY A 19 21.38 49.99 35.17
C GLY A 19 22.05 51.35 35.07
N VAL A 20 21.93 52.14 36.14
CA VAL A 20 22.47 53.50 36.28
C VAL A 20 23.58 53.58 37.34
N SER A 21 23.78 52.54 38.16
CA SER A 21 24.88 52.48 39.12
C SER A 21 26.18 51.94 38.49
N LYS A 22 27.32 52.16 39.13
CA LYS A 22 28.60 51.60 38.66
C LYS A 22 28.67 50.06 38.71
N TYR A 23 27.73 49.40 39.40
CA TYR A 23 27.68 47.94 39.53
C TYR A 23 26.72 47.26 38.55
N ALA A 24 26.10 48.01 37.64
CA ALA A 24 25.09 47.52 36.72
C ALA A 24 25.54 46.27 35.92
N THR A 25 26.79 46.24 35.44
CA THR A 25 27.36 45.11 34.72
C THR A 25 27.49 43.85 35.58
N SER A 26 27.83 44.01 36.86
CA SER A 26 27.90 42.89 37.81
C SER A 26 26.51 42.33 38.11
N LEU A 27 25.51 43.20 38.28
CA LEU A 27 24.12 42.79 38.48
C LEU A 27 23.55 42.06 37.24
N GLN A 28 23.86 42.52 36.04
CA GLN A 28 23.54 41.82 34.79
C GLN A 28 24.19 40.43 34.73
N SER A 29 25.44 40.31 35.19
CA SER A 29 26.15 39.01 35.22
C SER A 29 25.49 38.03 36.20
N VAL A 30 25.01 38.52 37.35
CA VAL A 30 24.25 37.73 38.33
C VAL A 30 22.92 37.26 37.73
N LEU A 31 22.19 38.15 37.04
CA LEU A 31 20.94 37.80 36.35
C LEU A 31 21.17 36.67 35.34
N ASN A 32 22.16 36.83 34.45
CA ASN A 32 22.48 35.85 33.42
C ASN A 32 22.85 34.50 34.02
N ARG A 33 23.65 34.49 35.09
CA ARG A 33 24.05 33.25 35.78
C ARG A 33 22.86 32.56 36.46
N ALA A 34 21.99 33.32 37.13
CA ALA A 34 20.81 32.77 37.80
C ALA A 34 19.82 32.15 36.80
N VAL A 35 19.54 32.86 35.70
CA VAL A 35 18.68 32.36 34.61
C VAL A 35 19.32 31.14 33.92
N GLY A 36 20.63 31.19 33.65
CA GLY A 36 21.36 30.07 33.05
C GLY A 36 21.32 28.79 33.90
N ILE A 37 21.48 28.91 35.22
CA ILE A 37 21.35 27.77 36.15
C ILE A 37 19.90 27.23 36.15
N ALA A 38 18.91 28.12 36.20
CA ALA A 38 17.50 27.74 36.17
C ALA A 38 17.09 27.07 34.84
N ALA A 39 17.84 27.32 33.75
CA ALA A 39 17.63 26.69 32.45
C ALA A 39 18.29 25.30 32.31
N LEU A 40 19.21 24.89 33.19
CA LEU A 40 19.87 23.57 33.10
C LEU A 40 18.89 22.38 33.02
N PRO A 41 17.77 22.33 33.78
CA PRO A 41 16.79 21.26 33.65
C PRO A 41 16.18 21.16 32.24
N LEU A 42 16.10 22.26 31.48
CA LEU A 42 15.61 22.21 30.09
C LEU A 42 16.51 21.39 29.18
N GLN A 43 17.83 21.38 29.43
CA GLN A 43 18.77 20.55 28.65
C GLN A 43 18.51 19.06 28.89
N SER A 44 18.33 18.66 30.16
CA SER A 44 17.98 17.28 30.50
C SER A 44 16.60 16.91 29.95
N LEU A 45 15.62 17.81 30.03
CA LEU A 45 14.29 17.55 29.47
C LEU A 45 14.34 17.39 27.94
N ASN A 46 15.13 18.21 27.26
CA ASN A 46 15.33 18.11 25.81
C ASN A 46 16.04 16.81 25.42
N ALA A 47 17.07 16.40 26.14
CA ALA A 47 17.74 15.11 25.93
C ALA A 47 16.78 13.93 26.11
N GLY A 48 15.90 14.00 27.13
CA GLY A 48 14.83 13.02 27.32
C GLY A 48 13.83 12.99 26.18
N LEU A 49 13.46 14.16 25.62
CA LEU A 49 12.58 14.25 24.45
C LEU A 49 13.24 13.61 23.22
N THR A 50 14.51 13.91 22.95
CA THR A 50 15.28 13.27 21.86
C THR A 50 15.27 11.75 22.00
N THR A 51 15.56 11.24 23.19
CA THR A 51 15.57 9.79 23.48
C THR A 51 14.20 9.14 23.20
N LEU A 52 13.11 9.78 23.65
CA LEU A 52 11.75 9.27 23.42
C LEU A 52 11.35 9.33 21.93
N SER A 53 11.76 10.38 21.21
CA SER A 53 11.52 10.49 19.77
C SER A 53 12.29 9.43 18.97
N GLU A 54 13.56 9.17 19.31
CA GLU A 54 14.33 8.07 18.70
C GLU A 54 13.68 6.70 18.99
N ARG A 55 13.19 6.49 20.23
CA ARG A 55 12.45 5.28 20.59
C ARG A 55 11.18 5.14 19.76
N GLN A 56 10.42 6.22 19.57
CA GLN A 56 9.21 6.22 18.74
C GLN A 56 9.51 5.85 17.28
N SER A 57 10.53 6.45 16.67
CA SER A 57 10.92 6.13 15.29
C SER A 57 11.41 4.69 15.14
N ALA A 58 12.17 4.19 16.13
CA ALA A 58 12.59 2.80 16.17
C ALA A 58 11.40 1.82 16.28
N LEU A 59 10.41 2.12 17.14
CA LEU A 59 9.18 1.34 17.26
C LEU A 59 8.44 1.27 15.92
N GLN A 60 8.21 2.41 15.29
CA GLN A 60 7.50 2.50 14.00
C GLN A 60 8.21 1.72 12.89
N THR A 61 9.55 1.73 12.87
CA THR A 61 10.34 0.97 11.89
C THR A 61 10.21 -0.54 12.12
N LEU A 62 10.17 -0.94 13.40
CA LEU A 62 10.03 -2.35 13.78
C LEU A 62 8.60 -2.86 13.52
N ASP A 63 7.58 -2.07 13.87
CA ASP A 63 6.17 -2.30 13.56
C ASP A 63 5.98 -2.49 12.05
N ALA A 64 6.48 -1.57 11.22
CA ALA A 64 6.42 -1.72 9.76
C ALA A 64 7.07 -3.02 9.24
N SER A 65 8.16 -3.48 9.88
CA SER A 65 8.82 -4.74 9.51
C SER A 65 7.97 -5.96 9.86
N PHE A 66 7.30 -5.95 11.02
CA PHE A 66 6.41 -7.03 11.45
C PHE A 66 5.06 -7.02 10.74
N LEU A 67 4.56 -5.86 10.33
CA LEU A 67 3.41 -5.74 9.44
C LEU A 67 3.67 -6.42 8.09
N VAL A 68 4.87 -6.22 7.51
CA VAL A 68 5.28 -6.92 6.27
C VAL A 68 5.35 -8.44 6.48
N LEU A 69 5.84 -8.88 7.64
CA LEU A 69 5.81 -10.29 8.02
C LEU A 69 4.38 -10.83 8.11
N GLN A 70 3.45 -10.12 8.75
CA GLN A 70 2.03 -10.49 8.82
C GLN A 70 1.37 -10.57 7.43
N GLN A 71 1.67 -9.62 6.54
CA GLN A 71 1.18 -9.64 5.16
C GLN A 71 1.72 -10.84 4.36
N SER A 72 2.97 -11.26 4.60
CA SER A 72 3.53 -12.44 3.96
C SER A 72 2.82 -13.74 4.38
N VAL A 73 2.41 -13.85 5.64
CA VAL A 73 1.60 -14.97 6.16
C VAL A 73 0.21 -14.97 5.51
N THR A 74 -0.40 -13.79 5.37
CA THR A 74 -1.71 -13.64 4.71
C THR A 74 -1.65 -14.03 3.23
N SER A 75 -0.56 -13.66 2.55
CA SER A 75 -0.31 -14.04 1.15
C SER A 75 -0.13 -15.55 1.00
N LEU A 76 0.63 -16.19 1.90
CA LEU A 76 0.76 -17.64 1.95
C LEU A 76 -0.59 -18.34 2.21
N GLN A 77 -1.42 -17.78 3.08
CA GLN A 77 -2.78 -18.28 3.30
C GLN A 77 -3.64 -18.20 2.04
N SER A 78 -3.55 -17.12 1.26
CA SER A 78 -4.27 -16.97 0.01
C SER A 78 -3.85 -18.03 -1.02
N ILE A 79 -2.54 -18.30 -1.12
CA ILE A 79 -1.99 -19.37 -1.98
C ILE A 79 -2.60 -20.72 -1.61
N LEU A 80 -2.67 -21.05 -0.32
CA LEU A 80 -3.23 -22.34 0.13
C LEU A 80 -4.76 -22.45 0.02
N LYS A 81 -5.48 -21.33 -0.05
CA LYS A 81 -6.94 -21.35 -0.25
C LYS A 81 -7.33 -21.53 -1.71
N SER A 82 -6.62 -20.87 -2.63
CA SER A 82 -7.09 -20.71 -4.01
C SER A 82 -6.12 -21.18 -5.08
N ASN A 83 -4.88 -21.52 -4.72
CA ASN A 83 -3.80 -21.79 -5.69
C ASN A 83 -2.96 -23.02 -5.32
N THR A 84 -3.59 -24.03 -4.70
CA THR A 84 -2.95 -25.33 -4.36
C THR A 84 -2.73 -26.22 -5.57
N LEU A 85 -3.45 -25.94 -6.66
CA LEU A 85 -3.26 -26.55 -7.97
C LEU A 85 -2.84 -25.49 -8.98
N SER A 86 -2.04 -25.90 -9.96
CA SER A 86 -1.64 -25.07 -11.08
C SER A 86 -1.81 -25.84 -12.38
N SER A 87 -2.00 -25.10 -13.47
CA SER A 87 -2.04 -25.62 -14.83
C SER A 87 -0.69 -25.40 -15.53
N SER A 88 -0.33 -26.35 -16.37
CA SER A 88 0.70 -26.20 -17.41
C SER A 88 0.15 -26.67 -18.74
N VAL A 89 0.61 -26.06 -19.84
CA VAL A 89 0.16 -26.38 -21.19
C VAL A 89 1.34 -26.79 -22.05
N SER A 90 1.18 -27.80 -22.90
CA SER A 90 2.26 -28.26 -23.79
C SER A 90 2.57 -27.28 -24.91
N ASP A 91 1.59 -26.46 -25.31
CA ASP A 91 1.73 -25.39 -26.29
C ASP A 91 0.91 -24.16 -25.89
N GLY A 92 1.59 -23.18 -25.29
CA GLY A 92 1.01 -21.92 -24.84
C GLY A 92 0.61 -20.95 -25.96
N SER A 93 0.95 -21.25 -27.22
CA SER A 93 0.53 -20.43 -28.37
C SER A 93 -0.88 -20.78 -28.85
N ILE A 94 -1.35 -21.99 -28.53
CA ILE A 94 -2.68 -22.50 -28.91
C ILE A 94 -3.71 -22.21 -27.82
N VAL A 95 -3.37 -22.50 -26.56
CA VAL A 95 -4.25 -22.26 -25.41
C VAL A 95 -3.49 -21.75 -24.20
N SER A 96 -4.19 -21.05 -23.32
CA SER A 96 -3.78 -20.88 -21.93
C SER A 96 -4.85 -21.47 -21.01
N ALA A 97 -4.45 -21.91 -19.82
CA ALA A 97 -5.36 -22.54 -18.87
C ALA A 97 -5.20 -21.91 -17.48
N THR A 98 -6.31 -21.70 -16.79
CA THR A 98 -6.37 -21.19 -15.42
C THR A 98 -7.13 -22.17 -14.54
N VAL A 99 -6.63 -22.34 -13.33
CA VAL A 99 -7.19 -23.25 -12.32
C VAL A 99 -7.80 -22.43 -11.19
N SER A 100 -8.96 -22.87 -10.72
CA SER A 100 -9.69 -22.27 -9.60
C SER A 100 -10.26 -23.36 -8.69
N SER A 101 -10.99 -22.95 -7.66
CA SER A 101 -11.63 -23.87 -6.71
C SER A 101 -12.52 -24.90 -7.41
N GLY A 102 -12.43 -26.16 -7.00
CA GLY A 102 -13.17 -27.27 -7.58
C GLY A 102 -12.44 -28.01 -8.70
N ALA A 103 -11.28 -27.52 -9.13
CA ALA A 103 -10.41 -28.25 -10.03
C ALA A 103 -9.86 -29.53 -9.39
N LEU A 104 -9.69 -30.55 -10.23
CA LEU A 104 -9.07 -31.81 -9.88
C LEU A 104 -7.76 -31.97 -10.65
N ALA A 105 -6.76 -32.53 -9.98
CA ALA A 105 -5.50 -32.89 -10.62
C ALA A 105 -5.76 -33.92 -11.73
N GLY A 106 -5.14 -33.72 -12.88
CA GLY A 106 -5.42 -34.51 -14.07
C GLY A 106 -4.77 -33.92 -15.31
N THR A 107 -4.87 -34.66 -16.41
CA THR A 107 -4.40 -34.23 -17.72
C THR A 107 -5.59 -34.16 -18.66
N TYR A 108 -5.67 -33.08 -19.45
CA TYR A 108 -6.73 -32.81 -20.41
C TYR A 108 -6.12 -32.51 -21.77
N ASN A 109 -6.71 -33.02 -22.85
CA ASN A 109 -6.26 -32.76 -24.21
C ASN A 109 -7.32 -31.92 -24.93
N ILE A 110 -6.89 -30.83 -25.55
CA ILE A 110 -7.75 -29.94 -26.33
C ILE A 110 -7.20 -29.73 -27.74
N GLU A 111 -8.04 -29.91 -28.75
CA GLU A 111 -7.75 -29.55 -30.14
C GLU A 111 -8.65 -28.38 -30.54
N VAL A 112 -8.06 -27.23 -30.83
CA VAL A 112 -8.80 -26.02 -31.24
C VAL A 112 -9.00 -26.03 -32.75
N GLU A 113 -10.24 -26.16 -33.21
CA GLU A 113 -10.54 -26.27 -34.64
C GLU A 113 -10.82 -24.89 -35.27
N ASN A 114 -11.51 -24.02 -34.54
CA ASN A 114 -11.82 -22.66 -34.93
C ASN A 114 -11.89 -21.75 -33.68
N LEU A 115 -11.31 -20.56 -33.75
CA LEU A 115 -11.40 -19.55 -32.69
C LEU A 115 -12.73 -18.80 -32.68
N GLY A 116 -13.56 -19.01 -33.71
CA GLY A 116 -14.74 -18.22 -33.98
C GLY A 116 -14.40 -16.79 -34.40
N SER A 117 -15.42 -16.10 -34.87
CA SER A 117 -15.38 -14.69 -35.26
C SER A 117 -16.63 -13.97 -34.75
N PHE A 118 -16.48 -12.70 -34.41
CA PHE A 118 -17.61 -11.84 -34.06
C PHE A 118 -18.34 -11.41 -35.34
N SER A 119 -19.66 -11.33 -35.29
CA SER A 119 -20.42 -10.66 -36.34
C SER A 119 -20.12 -9.17 -36.32
N SER A 120 -20.00 -8.57 -37.50
CA SER A 120 -19.76 -7.14 -37.65
C SER A 120 -20.66 -6.54 -38.72
N ALA A 121 -21.14 -5.33 -38.48
CA ALA A 121 -21.93 -4.57 -39.43
C ALA A 121 -21.44 -3.14 -39.56
N VAL A 122 -21.58 -2.56 -40.75
CA VAL A 122 -21.28 -1.16 -41.02
C VAL A 122 -22.50 -0.52 -41.68
N SER A 123 -22.85 0.68 -41.24
CA SER A 123 -24.01 1.40 -41.79
C SER A 123 -23.85 1.73 -43.27
N LEU A 124 -24.99 1.90 -43.94
CA LEU A 124 -25.06 2.60 -45.22
C LEU A 124 -24.55 4.04 -45.06
N ALA A 125 -24.23 4.67 -46.19
CA ALA A 125 -24.11 6.12 -46.23
C ALA A 125 -25.49 6.72 -45.94
N GLY A 126 -25.55 7.74 -45.10
CA GLY A 126 -26.78 8.50 -44.88
C GLY A 126 -27.14 9.38 -46.09
N PRO A 127 -28.28 10.08 -46.04
CA PRO A 127 -28.68 11.03 -47.08
C PRO A 127 -27.66 12.14 -47.32
N ILE A 128 -26.86 12.45 -46.29
CA ILE A 128 -25.74 13.39 -46.31
C ILE A 128 -24.53 12.66 -45.73
N THR A 129 -23.35 12.86 -46.32
CA THR A 129 -22.09 12.37 -45.77
C THR A 129 -21.84 12.96 -44.39
N VAL A 130 -21.64 12.10 -43.39
CA VAL A 130 -21.39 12.52 -42.00
C VAL A 130 -19.93 12.92 -41.88
N THR A 131 -19.65 14.22 -41.95
CA THR A 131 -18.30 14.78 -41.77
C THR A 131 -18.00 15.16 -40.32
N ASP A 132 -19.04 15.46 -39.54
CA ASP A 132 -19.01 15.65 -38.09
C ASP A 132 -20.07 14.74 -37.43
N PRO A 133 -19.66 13.66 -36.74
CA PRO A 133 -20.58 12.70 -36.14
C PRO A 133 -21.28 13.23 -34.88
N SER A 134 -20.83 14.36 -34.33
CA SER A 134 -21.49 15.01 -33.19
C SER A 134 -22.68 15.87 -33.62
N ALA A 135 -22.63 16.41 -34.85
CA ALA A 135 -23.63 17.29 -35.41
C ALA A 135 -24.65 16.58 -36.31
N THR A 136 -24.22 15.55 -37.05
CA THR A 136 -25.04 14.88 -38.06
C THR A 136 -25.07 13.36 -37.86
N GLY A 137 -26.09 12.71 -38.40
CA GLY A 137 -26.28 11.26 -38.32
C GLY A 137 -26.86 10.68 -39.60
N ILE A 138 -27.06 9.37 -39.58
CA ILE A 138 -27.49 8.58 -40.74
C ILE A 138 -29.01 8.46 -40.88
N THR A 139 -29.77 8.87 -39.86
CA THR A 139 -31.23 8.91 -39.82
C THR A 139 -31.70 10.06 -38.92
N SER A 140 -32.93 10.53 -39.14
CA SER A 140 -33.64 11.45 -38.24
C SER A 140 -34.59 10.75 -37.27
N ALA A 141 -34.67 9.41 -37.30
CA ALA A 141 -35.53 8.65 -36.41
C ALA A 141 -35.06 8.75 -34.95
N THR A 142 -36.03 8.89 -34.05
CA THR A 142 -35.80 8.92 -32.60
C THR A 142 -35.94 7.55 -31.93
N SER A 143 -36.36 6.54 -32.70
CA SER A 143 -36.49 5.15 -32.27
C SER A 143 -36.07 4.23 -33.41
N LEU A 144 -35.19 3.29 -33.12
CA LEU A 144 -34.62 2.32 -34.06
C LEU A 144 -34.75 0.92 -33.49
N THR A 145 -34.65 -0.10 -34.35
CA THR A 145 -34.67 -1.50 -33.91
C THR A 145 -33.35 -2.15 -34.30
N LEU A 146 -32.55 -2.54 -33.31
CA LEU A 146 -31.36 -3.37 -33.49
C LEU A 146 -31.80 -4.84 -33.59
N HIS A 147 -31.31 -5.55 -34.61
CA HIS A 147 -31.50 -6.99 -34.79
C HIS A 147 -30.17 -7.72 -34.59
N THR A 148 -30.19 -8.73 -33.72
CA THR A 148 -29.10 -9.66 -33.44
C THR A 148 -29.61 -11.07 -33.70
N GLY A 149 -29.48 -11.51 -34.94
CA GLY A 149 -30.19 -12.72 -35.40
C GLY A 149 -31.70 -12.52 -35.34
N THR A 150 -32.40 -13.32 -34.52
CA THR A 150 -33.86 -13.19 -34.31
C THR A 150 -34.24 -12.26 -33.16
N THR A 151 -33.27 -11.81 -32.36
CA THR A 151 -33.53 -10.95 -31.20
C THR A 151 -33.60 -9.48 -31.64
N THR A 152 -34.59 -8.75 -31.14
CA THR A 152 -34.80 -7.35 -31.48
C THR A 152 -34.75 -6.47 -30.24
N THR A 153 -34.00 -5.36 -30.29
CA THR A 153 -33.88 -4.38 -29.20
C THR A 153 -34.19 -2.99 -29.71
N THR A 154 -35.09 -2.27 -29.04
CA THR A 154 -35.37 -0.87 -29.36
C THR A 154 -34.23 0.03 -28.87
N ILE A 155 -33.73 0.88 -29.76
CA ILE A 155 -32.68 1.86 -29.49
C ILE A 155 -33.28 3.26 -29.62
N THR A 156 -33.14 4.06 -28.57
CA THR A 156 -33.65 5.44 -28.51
C THR A 156 -32.49 6.42 -28.29
N PRO A 157 -31.93 7.01 -29.37
CA PRO A 157 -30.92 8.06 -29.27
C PRO A 157 -31.45 9.34 -28.61
N THR A 158 -30.57 10.08 -27.95
CA THR A 158 -30.89 11.37 -27.31
C THR A 158 -30.93 12.53 -28.30
N SER A 159 -30.30 12.37 -29.46
CA SER A 159 -30.34 13.28 -30.61
C SER A 159 -30.21 12.48 -31.91
N THR A 160 -30.35 13.15 -33.05
CA THR A 160 -30.19 12.52 -34.38
C THR A 160 -28.74 12.41 -34.84
N SER A 161 -27.75 12.70 -33.97
CA SER A 161 -26.34 12.60 -34.32
C SER A 161 -25.83 11.16 -34.25
N LEU A 162 -24.82 10.84 -35.06
CA LEU A 162 -24.22 9.52 -35.09
C LEU A 162 -23.55 9.15 -33.75
N ALA A 163 -22.97 10.14 -33.06
CA ALA A 163 -22.41 9.97 -31.73
C ALA A 163 -23.49 9.59 -30.71
N SER A 164 -24.65 10.28 -30.70
CA SER A 164 -25.76 9.94 -29.82
C SER A 164 -26.32 8.54 -30.09
N LEU A 165 -26.35 8.11 -31.36
CA LEU A 165 -26.74 6.75 -31.72
C LEU A 165 -25.74 5.71 -31.18
N VAL A 166 -24.43 5.94 -31.29
CA VAL A 166 -23.41 5.06 -30.70
C VAL A 166 -23.59 4.94 -29.19
N ASP A 167 -23.77 6.07 -28.49
CA ASP A 167 -23.97 6.08 -27.05
C ASP A 167 -25.25 5.34 -26.64
N ALA A 168 -26.33 5.51 -27.40
CA ALA A 168 -27.59 4.81 -27.17
C ALA A 168 -27.45 3.30 -27.37
N ILE A 169 -26.76 2.84 -28.41
CA ILE A 169 -26.52 1.41 -28.63
C ILE A 169 -25.64 0.83 -27.51
N ASN A 170 -24.54 1.50 -27.18
CA ASN A 170 -23.62 1.04 -26.15
C ASN A 170 -24.22 1.05 -24.74
N SER A 171 -25.28 1.82 -24.48
CA SER A 171 -25.99 1.83 -23.20
C SER A 171 -27.18 0.87 -23.18
N GLN A 172 -27.96 0.79 -24.26
CA GLN A 172 -29.22 0.05 -24.30
C GLN A 172 -29.07 -1.39 -24.80
N ALA A 173 -27.98 -1.72 -25.50
CA ALA A 173 -27.69 -3.06 -26.04
C ALA A 173 -26.26 -3.53 -25.72
N SER A 174 -25.74 -3.10 -24.56
CA SER A 174 -24.35 -3.33 -24.12
C SER A 174 -23.94 -4.81 -23.98
N ASP A 175 -24.91 -5.70 -23.79
CA ASP A 175 -24.73 -7.15 -23.68
C ASP A 175 -24.76 -7.86 -25.05
N GLN A 176 -25.20 -7.16 -26.10
CA GLN A 176 -25.40 -7.71 -27.44
C GLN A 176 -24.34 -7.24 -28.43
N VAL A 177 -24.13 -5.92 -28.52
CA VAL A 177 -23.22 -5.31 -29.49
C VAL A 177 -22.41 -4.16 -28.89
N GLN A 178 -21.23 -3.92 -29.44
CA GLN A 178 -20.45 -2.72 -29.26
C GLN A 178 -20.57 -1.86 -30.52
N ALA A 179 -20.99 -0.61 -30.34
CA ALA A 179 -21.04 0.40 -31.37
C ALA A 179 -19.82 1.32 -31.33
N THR A 180 -19.28 1.65 -32.49
CA THR A 180 -18.19 2.61 -32.67
C THR A 180 -18.37 3.38 -33.98
N LEU A 181 -17.50 4.36 -34.22
CA LEU A 181 -17.45 5.13 -35.46
C LEU A 181 -16.21 4.77 -36.25
N VAL A 182 -16.37 4.60 -37.56
CA VAL A 182 -15.27 4.37 -38.50
C VAL A 182 -15.31 5.42 -39.60
N ASN A 183 -14.16 6.03 -39.93
CA ASN A 183 -14.04 6.90 -41.09
C ASN A 183 -13.69 6.04 -42.31
N VAL A 184 -14.60 5.95 -43.28
CA VAL A 184 -14.37 5.24 -44.54
C VAL A 184 -14.01 6.20 -45.70
N GLY A 185 -14.00 7.50 -45.42
CA GLY A 185 -13.54 8.55 -46.32
C GLY A 185 -12.04 8.86 -46.16
N SER A 186 -11.58 9.91 -46.84
CA SER A 186 -10.21 10.40 -46.67
C SER A 186 -10.10 11.33 -45.46
N THR A 187 -8.88 11.64 -45.03
CA THR A 187 -8.66 12.65 -43.98
C THR A 187 -9.14 14.05 -44.39
N ALA A 188 -9.09 14.37 -45.68
CA ALA A 188 -9.53 15.65 -46.22
C ALA A 188 -11.05 15.70 -46.51
N SER A 189 -11.72 14.55 -46.56
CA SER A 189 -13.15 14.42 -46.81
C SER A 189 -13.66 13.20 -46.04
N PRO A 190 -13.88 13.35 -44.72
CA PRO A 190 -14.29 12.25 -43.87
C PRO A 190 -15.71 11.78 -44.19
N ASP A 191 -15.94 10.48 -44.06
CA ASP A 191 -17.26 9.83 -44.11
C ASP A 191 -17.35 8.90 -42.91
N TYR A 192 -17.92 9.40 -41.81
CA TYR A 192 -18.08 8.62 -40.58
C TYR A 192 -19.30 7.72 -40.67
N ARG A 193 -19.10 6.44 -40.36
CA ARG A 193 -20.14 5.41 -40.35
C ARG A 193 -20.23 4.71 -39.00
N LEU A 194 -21.43 4.25 -38.68
CA LEU A 194 -21.65 3.39 -37.54
C LEU A 194 -21.05 2.02 -37.84
N SER A 195 -20.21 1.53 -36.93
CA SER A 195 -19.70 0.16 -36.94
C SER A 195 -20.19 -0.57 -35.70
N LEU A 196 -20.84 -1.71 -35.92
CA LEU A 196 -21.34 -2.60 -34.89
C LEU A 196 -20.51 -3.87 -34.88
N ARG A 197 -20.21 -4.37 -33.68
CA ARG A 197 -19.60 -5.68 -33.47
C ARG A 197 -20.34 -6.42 -32.37
N ALA A 198 -20.70 -7.68 -32.60
CA ALA A 198 -21.30 -8.51 -31.56
C ALA A 198 -20.36 -8.70 -30.37
N ILE A 199 -20.90 -8.80 -29.16
CA ILE A 199 -20.13 -9.08 -27.94
C ILE A 199 -19.78 -10.58 -27.82
N LYS A 200 -20.59 -11.43 -28.44
CA LYS A 200 -20.42 -12.89 -28.47
C LYS A 200 -20.01 -13.38 -29.86
N LEU A 201 -19.27 -14.49 -29.89
CA LEU A 201 -19.03 -15.23 -31.13
C LEU A 201 -20.33 -15.88 -31.59
N GLY A 202 -20.55 -15.98 -32.89
CA GLY A 202 -21.77 -16.57 -33.42
C GLY A 202 -22.01 -16.21 -34.87
N SER A 203 -22.95 -16.91 -35.50
CA SER A 203 -23.32 -16.74 -36.91
C SER A 203 -24.47 -15.76 -37.14
N ASP A 204 -24.95 -15.10 -36.09
CA ASP A 204 -26.08 -14.18 -36.18
C ASP A 204 -25.65 -12.88 -36.87
N ALA A 205 -26.28 -12.56 -37.99
CA ALA A 205 -26.07 -11.28 -38.67
C ALA A 205 -26.62 -10.12 -37.82
N LEU A 206 -25.97 -8.96 -37.94
CA LEU A 206 -26.41 -7.73 -37.27
C LEU A 206 -27.15 -6.85 -38.28
N ASP A 207 -28.25 -6.24 -37.83
CA ASP A 207 -28.96 -5.21 -38.59
C ASP A 207 -29.45 -4.10 -37.65
N LEU A 208 -29.71 -2.92 -38.19
CA LEU A 208 -30.31 -1.79 -37.50
C LEU A 208 -31.34 -1.20 -38.44
N THR A 209 -32.60 -1.21 -38.06
CA THR A 209 -33.69 -0.75 -38.93
C THR A 209 -34.37 0.51 -38.41
N ASP A 210 -34.68 1.42 -39.31
CA ASP A 210 -35.64 2.52 -39.13
C ASP A 210 -36.95 2.13 -39.80
N SER A 211 -38.00 1.89 -39.02
CA SER A 211 -39.34 1.57 -39.54
C SER A 211 -39.33 0.41 -40.57
N SER A 212 -38.51 -0.61 -40.33
CA SER A 212 -38.24 -1.78 -41.21
C SER A 212 -37.31 -1.54 -42.41
N VAL A 213 -36.78 -0.34 -42.59
CA VAL A 213 -35.71 -0.05 -43.57
C VAL A 213 -34.36 -0.27 -42.91
N SER A 214 -33.54 -1.16 -43.46
CA SER A 214 -32.19 -1.39 -42.94
C SER A 214 -31.30 -0.16 -43.16
N LEU A 215 -30.58 0.20 -42.10
CA LEU A 215 -29.53 1.22 -42.08
C LEU A 215 -28.14 0.59 -42.21
N ILE A 216 -28.04 -0.74 -42.32
CA ILE A 216 -26.79 -1.48 -42.45
C ILE A 216 -26.51 -1.79 -43.92
N GLY A 217 -25.32 -1.42 -44.39
CA GLY A 217 -24.90 -1.61 -45.78
C GLY A 217 -24.09 -2.87 -45.99
N THR A 218 -23.38 -3.31 -44.95
CA THR A 218 -22.61 -4.56 -44.97
C THR A 218 -22.75 -5.21 -43.61
N SER A 219 -23.20 -6.47 -43.61
CA SER A 219 -23.27 -7.31 -42.41
C SER A 219 -22.51 -8.61 -42.70
N THR A 220 -21.48 -8.87 -41.91
CA THR A 220 -20.69 -10.10 -41.99
C THR A 220 -20.99 -10.92 -40.75
N ALA A 221 -21.65 -12.06 -40.94
CA ALA A 221 -21.89 -13.02 -39.88
C ALA A 221 -20.56 -13.62 -39.40
N GLY A 222 -20.43 -13.77 -38.09
CA GLY A 222 -19.31 -14.44 -37.47
C GLY A 222 -19.46 -15.96 -37.48
N THR A 223 -18.71 -16.62 -36.60
CA THR A 223 -18.76 -18.06 -36.38
C THR A 223 -18.54 -18.36 -34.90
N LEU A 224 -19.13 -19.44 -34.39
CA LEU A 224 -18.82 -19.94 -33.05
C LEU A 224 -17.37 -20.45 -33.01
N ALA A 225 -16.74 -20.38 -31.84
CA ALA A 225 -15.52 -21.14 -31.60
C ALA A 225 -15.86 -22.63 -31.60
N SER A 226 -14.94 -23.48 -32.06
CA SER A 226 -15.09 -24.93 -32.03
C SER A 226 -13.80 -25.63 -31.63
N TYR A 227 -13.93 -26.67 -30.82
CA TYR A 227 -12.81 -27.45 -30.28
C TYR A 227 -13.25 -28.87 -29.93
N LYS A 228 -12.27 -29.77 -29.76
CA LYS A 228 -12.46 -31.14 -29.28
C LYS A 228 -11.70 -31.33 -27.97
N VAL A 229 -12.27 -32.14 -27.09
CA VAL A 229 -11.67 -32.51 -25.80
C VAL A 229 -11.53 -34.03 -25.77
N GLU A 230 -10.41 -34.54 -25.26
CA GLU A 230 -10.11 -35.99 -25.18
C GLU A 230 -10.32 -36.77 -26.49
N GLY A 231 -10.10 -36.14 -27.65
CA GLY A 231 -10.28 -36.78 -28.95
C GLY A 231 -11.72 -37.15 -29.29
N LEU A 232 -12.71 -36.51 -28.64
CA LEU A 232 -14.13 -36.67 -28.99
C LEU A 232 -14.36 -36.43 -30.49
N ALA A 233 -15.16 -37.31 -31.10
CA ALA A 233 -15.48 -37.22 -32.53
C ALA A 233 -16.32 -35.98 -32.87
N THR A 234 -17.16 -35.53 -31.92
CA THR A 234 -18.04 -34.36 -32.09
C THR A 234 -17.35 -33.10 -31.60
N SER A 235 -17.35 -32.06 -32.42
CA SER A 235 -16.87 -30.74 -32.06
C SER A 235 -17.79 -30.07 -31.05
N ILE A 236 -17.21 -29.51 -29.99
CA ILE A 236 -17.89 -28.66 -29.02
C ILE A 236 -17.83 -27.22 -29.52
N THR A 237 -18.95 -26.50 -29.49
CA THR A 237 -19.02 -25.09 -29.92
C THR A 237 -19.18 -24.14 -28.73
N SER A 238 -18.65 -22.93 -28.84
CA SER A 238 -18.81 -21.88 -27.83
C SER A 238 -19.01 -20.50 -28.46
N ASP A 239 -19.80 -19.67 -27.78
CA ASP A 239 -19.99 -18.25 -28.07
C ASP A 239 -18.85 -17.37 -27.49
N SER A 240 -17.82 -17.98 -26.90
CA SER A 240 -16.66 -17.33 -26.30
C SER A 240 -15.36 -18.08 -26.64
N ARG A 241 -14.23 -17.35 -26.60
CA ARG A 241 -12.88 -17.96 -26.63
C ARG A 241 -12.41 -18.42 -25.25
N THR A 242 -13.16 -18.11 -24.21
CA THR A 242 -12.89 -18.57 -22.85
C THR A 242 -13.91 -19.65 -22.52
N VAL A 243 -13.44 -20.88 -22.36
CA VAL A 243 -14.28 -22.07 -22.19
C VAL A 243 -13.94 -22.79 -20.90
N THR A 244 -14.93 -23.42 -20.29
CA THR A 244 -14.72 -24.26 -19.09
C THR A 244 -14.60 -25.70 -19.53
N LEU A 245 -13.41 -26.29 -19.38
CA LEU A 245 -13.13 -27.67 -19.80
C LEU A 245 -13.54 -28.69 -18.74
N ALA A 246 -13.40 -28.32 -17.47
CA ALA A 246 -13.80 -29.11 -16.32
C ALA A 246 -14.17 -28.16 -15.15
N PRO A 247 -14.88 -28.62 -14.11
CA PRO A 247 -15.11 -27.81 -12.92
C PRO A 247 -13.79 -27.21 -12.41
N GLY A 248 -13.75 -25.89 -12.25
CA GLY A 248 -12.55 -25.16 -11.82
C GLY A 248 -11.42 -25.03 -12.84
N LEU A 249 -11.54 -25.57 -14.06
CA LEU A 249 -10.55 -25.44 -15.14
C LEU A 249 -11.12 -24.62 -16.30
N THR A 250 -10.60 -23.42 -16.48
CA THR A 250 -10.94 -22.51 -17.58
C THR A 250 -9.79 -22.46 -18.57
N VAL A 251 -10.11 -22.44 -19.87
CA VAL A 251 -9.15 -22.44 -20.97
C VAL A 251 -9.48 -21.31 -21.92
N ASN A 252 -8.47 -20.52 -22.28
CA ASN A 252 -8.58 -19.51 -23.33
C ASN A 252 -8.01 -20.06 -24.63
N LEU A 253 -8.79 -19.99 -25.69
CA LEU A 253 -8.41 -20.37 -27.05
C LEU A 253 -7.67 -19.20 -27.70
N LEU A 254 -6.41 -19.41 -28.09
CA LEU A 254 -5.51 -18.38 -28.59
C LEU A 254 -5.24 -18.54 -30.09
N SER A 255 -5.02 -19.77 -30.53
CA SER A 255 -4.77 -20.12 -31.93
C SER A 255 -5.43 -21.43 -32.31
N LYS A 256 -5.58 -21.67 -33.62
CA LYS A 256 -6.05 -22.95 -34.16
C LYS A 256 -4.96 -24.01 -34.06
N SER A 257 -5.32 -25.21 -33.61
CA SER A 257 -4.46 -26.39 -33.60
C SER A 257 -4.19 -26.91 -35.02
N SER A 258 -3.05 -27.56 -35.21
CA SER A 258 -2.86 -28.41 -36.39
C SER A 258 -3.83 -29.59 -36.33
N THR A 259 -4.40 -29.98 -37.47
CA THR A 259 -5.41 -31.04 -37.53
C THR A 259 -4.89 -32.35 -36.92
N GLY A 260 -5.62 -32.90 -35.96
CA GLY A 260 -5.27 -34.13 -35.24
C GLY A 260 -4.18 -33.95 -34.18
N VAL A 261 -3.76 -32.72 -33.88
CA VAL A 261 -2.75 -32.40 -32.86
C VAL A 261 -3.42 -31.68 -31.69
N ALA A 262 -3.59 -32.39 -30.58
CA ALA A 262 -4.13 -31.82 -29.35
C ALA A 262 -3.03 -31.18 -28.50
N THR A 263 -3.36 -30.07 -27.84
CA THR A 263 -2.56 -29.46 -26.78
C THR A 263 -2.92 -30.11 -25.45
N THR A 264 -1.92 -30.56 -24.70
CA THR A 264 -2.09 -31.18 -23.39
C THR A 264 -2.04 -30.12 -22.29
N ILE A 265 -3.03 -30.13 -21.40
CA ILE A 265 -3.16 -29.28 -20.22
C ILE A 265 -3.01 -30.19 -19.00
N THR A 266 -2.00 -29.96 -18.18
CA THR A 266 -1.77 -30.71 -16.94
C THR A 266 -2.13 -29.84 -15.74
N VAL A 267 -3.08 -30.30 -14.93
CA VAL A 267 -3.42 -29.72 -13.63
C VAL A 267 -2.73 -30.55 -12.54
N ALA A 268 -1.84 -29.93 -11.79
CA ALA A 268 -1.04 -30.60 -10.77
C ALA A 268 -0.89 -29.76 -9.50
N ASN A 269 -0.39 -30.39 -8.44
CA ASN A 269 -0.07 -29.72 -7.18
C ASN A 269 0.93 -28.58 -7.40
N ASN A 270 0.61 -27.40 -6.88
CA ASN A 270 1.39 -26.17 -7.07
C ASN A 270 2.50 -26.00 -6.02
N ALA A 271 3.43 -26.95 -5.97
CA ALA A 271 4.56 -26.91 -5.04
C ALA A 271 5.44 -25.65 -5.25
N THR A 272 5.60 -25.21 -6.50
CA THR A 272 6.38 -24.02 -6.86
C THR A 272 5.74 -22.73 -6.33
N GLY A 273 4.42 -22.60 -6.44
CA GLY A 273 3.68 -21.48 -5.84
C GLY A 273 3.82 -21.42 -4.33
N ILE A 274 3.75 -22.59 -3.65
CA ILE A 274 3.97 -22.69 -2.20
C ILE A 274 5.42 -22.32 -1.83
N ALA A 275 6.41 -22.80 -2.59
CA ALA A 275 7.81 -22.44 -2.38
C ALA A 275 8.06 -20.94 -2.53
N ALA A 276 7.44 -20.29 -3.52
CA ALA A 276 7.52 -18.84 -3.70
C ALA A 276 6.88 -18.07 -2.54
N GLY A 277 5.73 -18.56 -2.05
CA GLY A 277 5.07 -18.03 -0.85
C GLY A 277 5.94 -18.14 0.40
N LEU A 278 6.49 -19.33 0.67
CA LEU A 278 7.42 -19.56 1.79
C LEU A 278 8.71 -18.77 1.67
N SER A 279 9.24 -18.59 0.46
CA SER A 279 10.42 -17.73 0.23
C SER A 279 10.13 -16.26 0.55
N SER A 280 8.92 -15.80 0.24
CA SER A 280 8.48 -14.43 0.57
C SER A 280 8.31 -14.26 2.07
N PHE A 281 7.74 -15.27 2.74
CA PHE A 281 7.70 -15.33 4.21
C PHE A 281 9.11 -15.32 4.82
N ALA A 282 10.02 -16.16 4.34
CA ALA A 282 11.40 -16.23 4.85
C ALA A 282 12.12 -14.88 4.73
N ARG A 283 11.97 -14.16 3.61
CA ARG A 283 12.51 -12.80 3.46
C ARG A 283 11.92 -11.82 4.47
N ALA A 284 10.60 -11.81 4.64
CA ALA A 284 9.95 -10.92 5.60
C ALA A 284 10.39 -11.23 7.04
N TYR A 285 10.47 -12.53 7.38
CA TYR A 285 10.94 -13.01 8.66
C TYR A 285 12.40 -12.58 8.91
N ASN A 286 13.28 -12.75 7.94
CA ASN A 286 14.69 -12.36 8.02
C ASN A 286 14.84 -10.85 8.23
N ASN A 287 14.05 -10.04 7.52
CA ASN A 287 14.02 -8.60 7.74
C ASN A 287 13.60 -8.23 9.18
N SER A 288 12.63 -8.95 9.77
CA SER A 288 12.23 -8.76 11.16
C SER A 288 13.33 -9.18 12.15
N VAL A 289 14.04 -10.29 11.89
CA VAL A 289 15.21 -10.72 12.67
C VAL A 289 16.27 -9.61 12.67
N ASP A 290 16.62 -9.09 11.50
CA ASP A 290 17.59 -8.00 11.34
C ASP A 290 17.12 -6.71 12.01
N ALA A 291 15.82 -6.40 11.93
CA ALA A 291 15.24 -5.23 12.58
C ALA A 291 15.39 -5.31 14.10
N ILE A 292 15.15 -6.46 14.72
CA ILE A 292 15.40 -6.66 16.15
C ILE A 292 16.89 -6.56 16.47
N ALA A 293 17.75 -7.16 15.64
CA ALA A 293 19.19 -7.22 15.86
C ALA A 293 19.83 -5.82 15.96
N ARG A 294 19.33 -4.83 15.19
CA ARG A 294 19.77 -3.42 15.25
C ARG A 294 19.59 -2.76 16.63
N HIS A 295 18.73 -3.33 17.48
CA HIS A 295 18.46 -2.81 18.82
C HIS A 295 19.09 -3.65 19.95
N ARG A 296 19.96 -4.62 19.60
CA ARG A 296 20.70 -5.48 20.53
C ARG A 296 22.22 -5.24 20.40
N GLY A 297 23.02 -5.68 21.38
CA GLY A 297 24.49 -5.61 21.36
C GLY A 297 25.09 -4.29 21.89
N GLU A 298 26.40 -4.07 21.71
CA GLU A 298 27.12 -2.94 22.32
C GLU A 298 26.81 -1.57 21.71
N ASN A 299 26.42 -1.51 20.42
CA ASN A 299 25.94 -0.30 19.74
C ASN A 299 24.41 -0.26 19.64
N SER A 300 23.75 -0.57 20.76
CA SER A 300 22.31 -0.84 20.79
C SER A 300 21.50 0.38 20.38
N GLY A 301 20.62 0.23 19.38
CA GLY A 301 19.68 1.30 19.01
C GLY A 301 18.65 1.62 20.11
N ALA A 302 17.77 2.58 19.83
CA ALA A 302 16.87 3.23 20.81
C ALA A 302 15.91 2.32 21.61
N LEU A 303 15.79 1.03 21.28
CA LEU A 303 14.93 0.06 21.98
C LEU A 303 15.69 -0.89 22.92
N ARG A 304 16.98 -0.63 23.18
CA ARG A 304 17.79 -1.45 24.08
C ARG A 304 17.10 -1.71 25.42
N GLY A 305 17.10 -2.96 25.86
CA GLY A 305 16.53 -3.36 27.16
C GLY A 305 15.01 -3.35 27.23
N SER A 306 14.32 -3.07 26.11
CA SER A 306 12.87 -3.17 26.04
C SER A 306 12.40 -4.63 26.12
N SER A 307 11.39 -4.89 26.95
CA SER A 307 10.68 -6.18 27.01
C SER A 307 10.02 -6.53 25.68
N LEU A 308 9.64 -5.53 24.87
CA LEU A 308 9.14 -5.71 23.51
C LEU A 308 10.12 -6.55 22.67
N LEU A 309 11.41 -6.23 22.69
CA LEU A 309 12.40 -6.96 21.89
C LEU A 309 12.52 -8.43 22.28
N LEU A 310 12.21 -8.79 23.54
CA LEU A 310 12.18 -10.17 24.00
C LEU A 310 10.92 -10.88 23.49
N SER A 311 9.75 -10.26 23.62
CA SER A 311 8.48 -10.80 23.10
C SER A 311 8.53 -11.03 21.59
N LEU A 312 9.06 -10.05 20.84
CA LEU A 312 9.19 -10.16 19.38
C LEU A 312 10.14 -11.29 18.98
N ALA A 313 11.29 -11.43 19.63
CA ALA A 313 12.21 -12.54 19.36
C ALA A 313 11.62 -13.89 19.79
N GLY A 314 10.82 -13.93 20.86
CA GLY A 314 10.07 -15.13 21.25
C GLY A 314 9.08 -15.55 20.17
N ALA A 315 8.33 -14.60 19.60
CA ALA A 315 7.42 -14.87 18.48
C ALA A 315 8.17 -15.40 17.24
N LEU A 316 9.27 -14.74 16.83
CA LEU A 316 10.10 -15.23 15.72
C LEU A 316 10.70 -16.61 16.00
N GLY A 317 11.14 -16.87 17.22
CA GLY A 317 11.62 -18.19 17.64
C GLY A 317 10.54 -19.27 17.52
N GLN A 318 9.30 -18.97 17.90
CA GLN A 318 8.18 -19.90 17.75
C GLN A 318 7.80 -20.14 16.28
N LEU A 319 7.87 -19.12 15.43
CA LEU A 319 7.64 -19.25 13.99
C LEU A 319 8.69 -20.15 13.32
N SER A 320 9.96 -19.92 13.61
CA SER A 320 11.07 -20.65 13.00
C SER A 320 11.24 -22.08 13.52
N SER A 321 10.89 -22.32 14.78
CA SER A 321 10.97 -23.66 15.40
C SER A 321 9.68 -24.49 15.27
N TYR A 322 8.73 -24.04 14.44
CA TYR A 322 7.47 -24.75 14.24
C TYR A 322 7.71 -26.19 13.74
N SER A 323 7.16 -27.16 14.47
CA SER A 323 7.33 -28.59 14.18
C SER A 323 6.02 -29.39 14.09
N GLY A 324 4.85 -28.77 14.25
CA GLY A 324 3.56 -29.45 14.02
C GLY A 324 3.34 -30.78 14.79
N GLY A 325 4.08 -31.04 15.86
CA GLY A 325 4.01 -32.30 16.64
C GLY A 325 5.13 -33.31 16.36
N GLY A 326 6.09 -33.03 15.46
CA GLY A 326 7.28 -33.85 15.25
C GLY A 326 8.16 -33.42 14.05
N PRO A 327 9.37 -33.97 13.89
CA PRO A 327 10.30 -33.54 12.82
C PRO A 327 9.70 -33.63 11.41
N GLU A 328 8.83 -34.61 11.18
CA GLU A 328 8.15 -34.90 9.91
C GLU A 328 7.06 -33.88 9.53
N ALA A 329 6.60 -33.08 10.50
CA ALA A 329 5.62 -32.00 10.33
C ALA A 329 6.25 -30.62 10.56
N SER A 330 7.58 -30.53 10.48
CA SER A 330 8.32 -29.27 10.53
C SER A 330 8.46 -28.64 9.15
N LEU A 331 8.69 -27.33 9.09
CA LEU A 331 9.01 -26.66 7.84
C LEU A 331 10.34 -27.17 7.24
N ALA A 332 11.26 -27.66 8.08
CA ALA A 332 12.52 -28.27 7.65
C ALA A 332 12.32 -29.55 6.84
N ALA A 333 11.28 -30.34 7.15
CA ALA A 333 10.93 -31.53 6.34
C ALA A 333 10.55 -31.18 4.90
N PHE A 334 10.23 -29.91 4.62
CA PHE A 334 9.84 -29.40 3.32
C PHE A 334 10.84 -28.38 2.76
N GLY A 335 12.10 -28.42 3.20
CA GLY A 335 13.17 -27.61 2.62
C GLY A 335 13.30 -26.19 3.16
N VAL A 336 12.70 -25.88 4.31
CA VAL A 336 12.91 -24.59 5.00
C VAL A 336 13.90 -24.77 6.16
N SER A 337 15.10 -24.21 6.03
CA SER A 337 16.15 -24.30 7.05
C SER A 337 16.31 -23.02 7.84
N LEU A 338 16.72 -23.13 9.11
CA LEU A 338 17.12 -22.02 9.98
C LEU A 338 18.63 -22.08 10.19
N ASP A 339 19.35 -20.98 9.98
CA ASP A 339 20.78 -20.89 10.28
C ASP A 339 21.06 -20.49 11.74
N LYS A 340 22.34 -20.28 12.09
CA LYS A 340 22.77 -19.96 13.46
C LYS A 340 22.49 -18.51 13.83
N GLU A 341 22.41 -17.66 12.82
CA GLU A 341 22.09 -16.24 12.90
C GLU A 341 20.58 -16.03 13.08
N GLY A 342 19.79 -17.08 12.89
CA GLY A 342 18.35 -17.11 13.08
C GLY A 342 17.58 -16.73 11.83
N HIS A 343 18.19 -16.79 10.65
CA HIS A 343 17.57 -16.52 9.36
C HIS A 343 17.05 -17.81 8.70
N LEU A 344 15.91 -17.69 8.03
CA LEU A 344 15.30 -18.74 7.23
C LEU A 344 15.83 -18.73 5.80
N SER A 345 16.03 -19.93 5.26
CA SER A 345 16.30 -20.18 3.83
C SER A 345 15.31 -21.22 3.31
N VAL A 346 14.93 -21.10 2.04
CA VAL A 346 14.00 -22.02 1.37
C VAL A 346 14.68 -22.64 0.17
N ASP A 347 14.87 -23.95 0.21
CA ASP A 347 15.29 -24.76 -0.94
C ASP A 347 14.05 -25.18 -1.73
N SER A 348 13.79 -24.47 -2.83
CA SER A 348 12.63 -24.72 -3.68
C SER A 348 12.68 -26.07 -4.39
N ALA A 349 13.87 -26.62 -4.64
CA ALA A 349 14.05 -27.92 -5.25
C ALA A 349 13.75 -29.03 -4.23
N ALA A 350 14.29 -28.92 -3.02
CA ALA A 350 14.00 -29.84 -1.93
C ALA A 350 12.50 -29.82 -1.56
N LEU A 351 11.89 -28.63 -1.51
CA LEU A 351 10.46 -28.50 -1.26
C LEU A 351 9.65 -29.18 -2.36
N SER A 352 9.97 -28.94 -3.63
CA SER A 352 9.26 -29.55 -4.75
C SER A 352 9.40 -31.07 -4.75
N ALA A 353 10.60 -31.58 -4.42
CA ALA A 353 10.85 -33.01 -4.26
C ALA A 353 10.02 -33.61 -3.12
N ALA A 354 10.01 -32.98 -1.94
CA ALA A 354 9.19 -33.42 -0.81
C ALA A 354 7.69 -33.38 -1.13
N ALA A 355 7.23 -32.28 -1.74
CA ALA A 355 5.84 -32.07 -2.14
C ALA A 355 5.35 -33.13 -3.14
N SER A 356 6.22 -33.64 -4.02
CA SER A 356 5.83 -34.67 -5.00
C SER A 356 5.33 -35.98 -4.36
N THR A 357 5.82 -36.31 -3.17
CA THR A 357 5.46 -37.54 -2.43
C THR A 357 4.58 -37.26 -1.22
N ARG A 358 4.63 -36.04 -0.68
CA ARG A 358 4.08 -35.67 0.64
C ARG A 358 3.19 -34.43 0.59
N PHE A 359 2.57 -34.12 -0.56
CA PHE A 359 1.74 -32.90 -0.71
C PHE A 359 0.63 -32.77 0.35
N PRO A 360 -0.17 -33.81 0.67
CA PRO A 360 -1.19 -33.67 1.71
C PRO A 360 -0.60 -33.32 3.08
N GLN A 361 0.58 -33.86 3.40
CA GLN A 361 1.27 -33.57 4.66
C GLN A 361 1.85 -32.16 4.69
N LEU A 362 2.33 -31.65 3.55
CA LEU A 362 2.71 -30.24 3.40
C LEU A 362 1.52 -29.32 3.70
N LEU A 363 0.35 -29.62 3.12
CA LEU A 363 -0.86 -28.84 3.36
C LEU A 363 -1.33 -28.90 4.82
N THR A 364 -1.25 -30.05 5.49
CA THR A 364 -1.61 -30.14 6.92
C THR A 364 -0.60 -29.44 7.82
N THR A 365 0.69 -29.49 7.46
CA THR A 365 1.78 -28.81 8.19
C THR A 365 1.60 -27.28 8.13
N LEU A 366 1.33 -26.76 6.93
CA LEU A 366 1.04 -25.33 6.76
C LEU A 366 -0.31 -24.96 7.38
N GLY A 367 -1.32 -25.80 7.18
CA GLY A 367 -2.66 -25.67 7.74
C GLY A 367 -3.38 -24.40 7.30
N SER A 368 -4.15 -23.81 8.21
CA SER A 368 -4.87 -22.55 7.97
C SER A 368 -5.06 -21.75 9.25
N SER A 369 -5.46 -20.48 9.14
CA SER A 369 -5.73 -19.63 10.31
C SER A 369 -6.91 -20.10 11.18
N SER A 370 -7.71 -21.08 10.74
CA SER A 370 -8.87 -21.59 11.51
C SER A 370 -8.73 -23.05 11.94
N THR A 371 -8.03 -23.89 11.15
CA THR A 371 -7.97 -25.35 11.37
C THR A 371 -6.71 -25.84 12.08
N GLY A 372 -5.72 -24.97 12.32
CA GLY A 372 -4.44 -25.34 12.93
C GLY A 372 -3.28 -25.27 11.93
N GLY A 373 -2.10 -25.74 12.31
CA GLY A 373 -0.90 -25.70 11.47
C GLY A 373 -0.02 -24.47 11.71
N PHE A 374 1.02 -24.33 10.89
CA PHE A 374 1.93 -23.18 10.91
C PHE A 374 1.18 -21.85 10.75
N LEU A 375 0.22 -21.77 9.82
CA LEU A 375 -0.52 -20.54 9.57
C LEU A 375 -1.39 -20.11 10.75
N LYS A 376 -1.98 -21.05 11.50
CA LYS A 376 -2.71 -20.72 12.75
C LYS A 376 -1.77 -20.06 13.75
N LEU A 377 -0.63 -20.70 14.02
CA LEU A 377 0.38 -20.17 14.93
C LEU A 377 0.86 -18.79 14.48
N ALA A 378 1.16 -18.63 13.20
CA ALA A 378 1.68 -17.38 12.66
C ALA A 378 0.65 -16.25 12.69
N THR A 379 -0.60 -16.53 12.33
CA THR A 379 -1.69 -15.56 12.41
C THR A 379 -1.95 -15.14 13.86
N ASP A 380 -1.99 -16.09 14.81
CA ASP A 380 -2.26 -15.77 16.21
C ASP A 380 -1.13 -14.92 16.83
N LEU A 381 0.13 -15.31 16.60
CA LEU A 381 1.29 -14.59 17.13
C LEU A 381 1.40 -13.18 16.56
N LEU A 382 1.35 -13.05 15.23
CA LEU A 382 1.47 -11.75 14.59
C LEU A 382 0.23 -10.90 14.82
N GLY A 383 -0.95 -11.50 14.96
CA GLY A 383 -2.17 -10.81 15.39
C GLY A 383 -2.01 -10.19 16.77
N ALA A 384 -1.47 -10.92 17.77
CA ALA A 384 -1.23 -10.38 19.10
C ALA A 384 -0.19 -9.25 19.14
N LEU A 385 0.71 -9.18 18.15
CA LEU A 385 1.72 -8.12 18.05
C LEU A 385 1.17 -6.86 17.33
N GLU A 386 0.49 -7.08 16.20
CA GLU A 386 0.10 -6.06 15.21
C GLU A 386 -1.37 -5.62 15.32
N ASP A 387 -2.17 -6.19 16.23
CA ASP A 387 -3.57 -5.79 16.37
C ASP A 387 -3.67 -4.27 16.58
N PRO A 388 -4.46 -3.54 15.76
CA PRO A 388 -4.42 -2.08 15.72
C PRO A 388 -5.01 -1.42 16.97
N VAL A 389 -5.60 -2.20 17.88
CA VAL A 389 -6.25 -1.73 19.10
C VAL A 389 -5.52 -2.25 20.35
N THR A 390 -5.22 -3.55 20.37
CA THR A 390 -4.75 -4.31 21.53
C THR A 390 -3.35 -4.91 21.33
N GLY A 391 -2.77 -4.75 20.14
CA GLY A 391 -1.47 -5.30 19.79
C GLY A 391 -0.35 -4.72 20.64
N LEU A 392 0.70 -5.52 20.84
CA LEU A 392 1.85 -5.12 21.64
C LEU A 392 2.55 -3.87 21.08
N PHE A 393 2.69 -3.75 19.75
CA PHE A 393 3.24 -2.53 19.15
C PHE A 393 2.36 -1.32 19.46
N LYS A 394 1.05 -1.45 19.25
CA LYS A 394 0.10 -0.38 19.51
C LYS A 394 0.16 0.14 20.95
N GLY A 395 0.27 -0.77 21.92
CA GLY A 395 0.41 -0.42 23.33
C GLY A 395 1.71 0.34 23.63
N GLU A 396 2.84 -0.14 23.11
CA GLU A 396 4.16 0.50 23.31
C GLU A 396 4.23 1.87 22.62
N GLU A 397 3.72 1.99 21.39
CA GLU A 397 3.65 3.26 20.67
C GLU A 397 2.82 4.31 21.42
N THR A 398 1.67 3.89 21.96
CA THR A 398 0.79 4.76 22.75
C THR A 398 1.51 5.23 24.02
N THR A 399 2.17 4.31 24.72
CA THR A 399 2.95 4.62 25.93
C THR A 399 4.06 5.64 25.65
N VAL A 400 4.82 5.46 24.56
CA VAL A 400 5.89 6.40 24.18
C VAL A 400 5.31 7.75 23.75
N ALA A 401 4.20 7.78 22.99
CA ALA A 401 3.54 9.01 22.58
C ALA A 401 3.02 9.83 23.78
N GLU A 402 2.47 9.16 24.79
CA GLU A 402 2.07 9.78 26.06
C GLU A 402 3.28 10.35 26.81
N ALA A 403 4.37 9.57 26.93
CA ALA A 403 5.60 10.03 27.55
C ALA A 403 6.19 11.28 26.86
N ILE A 404 6.18 11.33 25.52
CA ILE A 404 6.58 12.50 24.73
C ILE A 404 5.70 13.71 25.08
N THR A 405 4.39 13.50 25.19
CA THR A 405 3.43 14.56 25.53
C THR A 405 3.69 15.11 26.93
N THR A 406 3.88 14.24 27.92
CA THR A 406 4.24 14.61 29.29
C THR A 406 5.58 15.35 29.34
N GLN A 407 6.58 14.89 28.58
CA GLN A 407 7.89 15.53 28.53
C GLN A 407 7.82 16.95 27.95
N LYS A 408 7.07 17.14 26.86
CA LYS A 408 6.80 18.46 26.28
C LYS A 408 6.09 19.39 27.27
N LYS A 409 5.12 18.87 28.04
CA LYS A 409 4.45 19.65 29.10
C LYS A 409 5.44 20.12 30.17
N LYS A 410 6.31 19.24 30.67
CA LYS A 410 7.36 19.61 31.64
C LYS A 410 8.32 20.68 31.10
N MET A 411 8.66 20.61 29.81
CA MET A 411 9.49 21.63 29.17
C MET A 411 8.80 23.00 29.16
N VAL A 412 7.52 23.06 28.82
CA VAL A 412 6.73 24.31 28.84
C VAL A 412 6.62 24.89 30.26
N GLU A 413 6.37 24.04 31.26
CA GLU A 413 6.31 24.44 32.66
C GLU A 413 7.66 24.98 33.15
N GLN A 414 8.76 24.29 32.86
CA GLN A 414 10.11 24.74 33.23
C GLN A 414 10.49 26.04 32.51
N GLN A 415 10.15 26.18 31.23
CA GLN A 415 10.40 27.41 30.47
C GLN A 415 9.63 28.59 31.07
N THR A 416 8.39 28.37 31.49
CA THR A 416 7.57 29.38 32.18
C THR A 416 8.20 29.78 33.52
N SER A 417 8.70 28.81 34.28
CA SER A 417 9.40 29.05 35.54
C SER A 417 10.66 29.90 35.37
N VAL A 418 11.49 29.58 34.36
CA VAL A 418 12.70 30.34 34.01
C VAL A 418 12.35 31.78 33.62
N THR A 419 11.32 31.96 32.79
CA THR A 419 10.84 33.31 32.39
C THR A 419 10.36 34.12 33.59
N ASN A 420 9.59 33.51 34.50
CA ASN A 420 9.12 34.19 35.71
C ASN A 420 10.28 34.57 36.65
N LEU A 421 11.26 33.69 36.82
CA LEU A 421 12.47 33.99 37.60
C LEU A 421 13.22 35.18 37.00
N GLN A 422 13.42 35.18 35.68
CA GLN A 422 14.08 36.28 34.98
C GLN A 422 13.34 37.61 35.21
N THR A 423 12.01 37.63 35.03
CA THR A 423 11.18 38.83 35.24
C THR A 423 11.31 39.36 36.67
N ASN A 424 11.17 38.48 37.66
CA ASN A 424 11.24 38.85 39.07
C ASN A 424 12.63 39.34 39.47
N LEU A 425 13.69 38.63 39.07
CA LEU A 425 15.07 39.04 39.34
C LEU A 425 15.41 40.36 38.65
N THR A 426 14.98 40.56 37.41
CA THR A 426 15.19 41.84 36.70
C THR A 426 14.54 43.00 37.47
N ALA A 427 13.31 42.83 37.95
CA ALA A 427 12.62 43.84 38.75
C ALA A 427 13.30 44.10 40.11
N GLN A 428 13.81 43.06 40.77
CA GLN A 428 14.54 43.19 42.04
C GLN A 428 15.89 43.89 41.85
N LEU A 429 16.63 43.52 40.80
CA LEU A 429 17.92 44.12 40.48
C LEU A 429 17.77 45.60 40.06
N ALA A 430 16.71 45.96 39.35
CA ALA A 430 16.40 47.37 39.04
C ALA A 430 16.17 48.21 40.29
N LYS A 431 15.47 47.67 41.29
CA LYS A 431 15.28 48.35 42.58
C LYS A 431 16.60 48.48 43.35
N ALA A 432 17.42 47.42 43.35
CA ALA A 432 18.72 47.41 44.02
C ALA A 432 19.69 48.44 43.39
N ASP A 433 19.78 48.48 42.06
CA ASP A 433 20.62 49.42 41.32
C ASP A 433 20.20 50.87 41.55
N ALA A 434 18.90 51.17 41.54
CA ALA A 434 18.39 52.51 41.86
C ALA A 434 18.74 52.93 43.31
N ALA A 435 18.71 52.00 44.27
CA ALA A 435 19.12 52.27 45.64
C ALA A 435 20.63 52.52 45.74
N ILE A 436 21.45 51.75 45.02
CA ILE A 436 22.90 51.94 44.96
C ILE A 436 23.24 53.29 44.33
N ALA A 437 22.61 53.66 43.22
CA ALA A 437 22.81 54.95 42.56
C ALA A 437 22.45 56.13 43.48
N ARG A 438 21.41 56.00 44.32
CA ARG A 438 21.09 57.01 45.35
C ARG A 438 22.19 57.12 46.40
N LEU A 439 22.73 56.00 46.87
CA LEU A 439 23.85 56.00 47.81
C LEU A 439 25.11 56.61 47.19
N GLU A 440 25.38 56.33 45.92
CA GLU A 440 26.49 56.93 45.17
C GLU A 440 26.34 58.46 45.07
N SER A 441 25.13 58.93 44.78
CA SER A 441 24.80 60.37 44.80
C SER A 441 25.01 61.00 46.18
N GLN A 442 24.55 60.34 47.26
CA GLN A 442 24.77 60.80 48.63
C GLN A 442 26.25 60.85 49.01
N VAL A 443 27.03 59.82 48.66
CA VAL A 443 28.48 59.79 48.89
C VAL A 443 29.16 60.91 48.11
N SER A 444 28.80 61.12 46.84
CA SER A 444 29.33 62.21 46.03
C SER A 444 29.01 63.58 46.64
N TYR A 445 27.79 63.76 47.15
CA TYR A 445 27.38 64.98 47.83
C TYR A 445 28.18 65.22 49.12
N VAL A 446 28.29 64.23 50.00
CA VAL A 446 29.06 64.32 51.25
C VAL A 446 30.55 64.55 50.97
N THR A 447 31.10 63.86 49.97
CA THR A 447 32.51 64.04 49.55
C THR A 447 32.74 65.43 48.99
N GLY A 448 31.81 65.94 48.17
CA GLY A 448 31.85 67.31 47.66
C GLY A 448 31.79 68.36 48.77
N LEU A 449 30.94 68.15 49.79
CA LEU A 449 30.84 69.03 50.95
C LEU A 449 32.11 69.00 51.81
N PHE A 450 32.73 67.83 52.00
CA PHE A 450 34.00 67.68 52.71
C PHE A 450 35.18 68.28 51.93
N ALA A 451 35.21 68.11 50.60
CA ALA A 451 36.20 68.74 49.73
C ALA A 451 36.07 70.27 49.73
N ALA A 452 34.85 70.80 49.71
CA ALA A 452 34.59 72.23 49.85
C ALA A 452 35.03 72.77 51.23
N TYR A 453 34.77 72.01 52.30
CA TYR A 453 35.19 72.36 53.67
C TYR A 453 36.71 72.32 53.88
N ASN A 454 37.42 71.35 53.29
CA ASN A 454 38.88 71.28 53.37
C ASN A 454 39.59 72.24 52.41
N GLY A 455 39.01 72.49 51.22
CA GLY A 455 39.51 73.47 50.26
C GLY A 455 39.43 74.91 50.80
N THR A 456 38.40 75.24 51.58
CA THR A 456 38.31 76.52 52.29
C THR A 456 39.36 76.67 53.41
N LYS A 457 39.87 75.58 53.99
CA LYS A 457 41.00 75.65 54.95
C LYS A 457 42.37 75.82 54.29
N SER A 458 42.55 75.46 53.02
CA SER A 458 43.82 75.65 52.31
C SER A 458 43.96 77.04 51.65
N SER A 459 42.88 77.84 51.61
CA SER A 459 42.88 79.20 51.04
C SER A 459 43.04 80.32 52.09
N ASN A 460 43.29 79.97 53.35
CA ASN A 460 43.55 80.90 54.46
C ASN A 460 44.95 80.68 55.07
N VAL A 461 45.98 80.60 54.23
CA VAL A 461 47.40 80.81 54.63
C VAL A 461 48.01 81.83 53.69
#